data_AF-A0A2V2U6U5-F1
#
_entry.id   AF-A0A2V2U6U5-F1
#
_cell.length_a   1.000
_cell.length_b   1.000
_cell.length_c   1.000
_cell.angle_alpha   90.00
_cell.angle_beta   90.00
_cell.angle_gamma   90.00
#
_symmetry.space_group_name_H-M   'P 1'
#
loop_
_entity.id
_entity.type
_entity.pdbx_description
1 polymer ?
#
loop_
_entity_poly.entity_id
_entity_poly.type
_entity_poly.pdbx_seq_one_letter_code
_entity_poly.pdbx_strand_id
1 'polypeptide(L)'
;MAKRQFTIDTGREKIPVEGHAHKNVAVKYLMRRRRSLLGTRDPQKVDTLYSSLPTNIKIIGKQLTHEYKINWERVGSAEFEGSRFVFTMDEEQLQDADSIHNVPTVANMG
;
A
#
# COMPACT_ATOMS: atom_id res chain seq x y z
N MET A 1 -10.40 -1.09 18.01
CA MET A 1 -10.78 -0.96 16.58
C MET A 1 -10.80 -2.35 15.95
N ALA A 2 -11.88 -2.71 15.25
CA ALA A 2 -11.97 -4.00 14.54
C ALA A 2 -11.01 -4.04 13.34
N LYS A 3 -10.65 -5.24 12.89
CA LYS A 3 -9.96 -5.41 11.60
C LYS A 3 -10.96 -5.20 10.47
N ARG A 4 -10.48 -4.61 9.37
CA ARG A 4 -11.21 -4.38 8.12
C ARG A 4 -10.53 -5.16 7.00
N GLN A 5 -11.31 -5.57 6.02
CA GLN A 5 -10.79 -6.19 4.81
C GLN A 5 -10.32 -5.10 3.83
N PHE A 6 -9.15 -5.32 3.25
CA PHE A 6 -8.54 -4.50 2.21
C PHE A 6 -8.05 -5.39 1.09
N THR A 7 -7.84 -4.80 -0.08
CA THR A 7 -7.09 -5.43 -1.18
C THR A 7 -5.88 -4.56 -1.51
N ILE A 8 -4.68 -5.16 -1.50
CA ILE A 8 -3.47 -4.52 -2.00
C ILE A 8 -3.39 -4.79 -3.50
N ASP A 9 -3.40 -3.75 -4.30
CA ASP A 9 -3.13 -3.81 -5.73
C ASP A 9 -1.76 -3.23 -6.02
N THR A 10 -0.91 -4.00 -6.70
CA THR A 10 0.47 -3.62 -7.04
C THR A 10 0.63 -3.31 -8.53
N GLY A 11 -0.47 -3.35 -9.28
CA GLY A 11 -0.49 -3.37 -10.75
C GLY A 11 -0.12 -4.72 -11.37
N ARG A 12 0.55 -5.61 -10.62
CA ARG A 12 0.92 -6.98 -11.07
C ARG A 12 0.06 -8.06 -10.43
N GLU A 13 -0.35 -7.84 -9.18
CA GLU A 13 -1.13 -8.78 -8.38
C GLU A 13 -2.08 -8.03 -7.46
N LYS A 14 -3.20 -8.69 -7.11
CA LYS A 14 -4.17 -8.26 -6.11
C LYS A 14 -4.17 -9.23 -4.93
N ILE A 15 -3.97 -8.71 -3.72
CA ILE A 15 -3.80 -9.52 -2.51
C ILE A 15 -4.85 -9.11 -1.46
N PRO A 16 -5.79 -10.01 -1.09
CA PRO A 16 -6.74 -9.74 -0.02
C PRO A 16 -6.03 -9.83 1.34
N VAL A 17 -6.26 -8.85 2.21
CA VAL A 17 -5.62 -8.76 3.53
C VAL A 17 -6.54 -8.13 4.57
N GLU A 18 -6.27 -8.41 5.83
CA GLU A 18 -6.95 -7.75 6.96
C GLU A 18 -6.02 -6.77 7.66
N GLY A 19 -6.57 -5.63 8.08
CA GLY A 19 -5.82 -4.64 8.85
C GLY A 19 -6.71 -3.64 9.57
N HIS A 20 -6.11 -2.83 10.45
CA HIS A 20 -6.85 -1.78 11.16
C HIS A 20 -6.92 -0.48 10.35
N ALA A 21 -5.84 -0.14 9.63
CA ALA A 21 -5.73 1.08 8.83
C ALA A 21 -4.99 0.78 7.51
N HIS A 22 -5.38 1.48 6.43
CA HIS A 22 -4.80 1.32 5.09
C HIS A 22 -3.27 1.53 5.10
N LYS A 23 -2.79 2.59 5.77
CA LYS A 23 -1.36 2.87 5.91
C LYS A 23 -0.60 1.73 6.59
N ASN A 24 -1.17 1.13 7.64
CA ASN A 24 -0.54 -0.01 8.33
C ASN A 24 -0.45 -1.25 7.43
N VAL A 25 -1.45 -1.47 6.57
CA VAL A 25 -1.45 -2.56 5.59
C VAL A 25 -0.34 -2.33 4.56
N ALA A 26 -0.25 -1.13 3.99
CA ALA A 26 0.78 -0.75 3.03
C ALA A 26 2.20 -0.92 3.62
N VAL A 27 2.45 -0.35 4.80
CA VAL A 27 3.76 -0.45 5.48
C VAL A 27 4.13 -1.91 5.75
N LYS A 28 3.21 -2.74 6.27
CA LYS A 28 3.48 -4.16 6.52
C LYS A 28 3.86 -4.91 5.25
N TYR A 29 3.19 -4.63 4.15
CA TYR A 29 3.49 -5.23 2.85
C TYR A 29 4.89 -4.83 2.36
N LEU A 30 5.20 -3.53 2.37
CA LEU A 30 6.51 -3.01 1.93
C LEU A 30 7.65 -3.52 2.82
N MET A 31 7.45 -3.58 4.14
CA MET A 31 8.43 -4.19 5.05
C MET A 31 8.69 -5.67 4.73
N ARG A 32 7.67 -6.43 4.30
CA ARG A 32 7.85 -7.83 3.87
C ARG A 32 8.70 -7.91 2.60
N ARG A 33 8.46 -7.05 1.62
CA ARG A 33 9.25 -6.96 0.38
C ARG A 33 10.70 -6.53 0.66
N ARG A 34 10.90 -5.58 1.58
CA ARG A 34 12.22 -5.19 2.08
C ARG A 34 12.97 -6.38 2.68
N ARG A 35 12.34 -7.15 3.57
CA ARG A 35 12.98 -8.29 4.24
C ARG A 35 13.44 -9.38 3.25
N SER A 36 12.73 -9.61 2.14
CA SER A 36 13.19 -10.57 1.13
C SER A 36 14.51 -10.16 0.46
N LEU A 37 14.81 -8.86 0.38
CA LEU A 37 16.09 -8.38 -0.17
C LEU A 37 17.26 -8.61 0.77
N LEU A 38 17.02 -8.47 2.08
CA LEU A 38 18.05 -8.67 3.10
C LEU A 38 18.46 -10.14 3.24
N GLY A 39 17.61 -11.07 2.81
CA GLY A 39 17.86 -12.51 2.93
C GLY A 39 18.83 -13.09 1.89
N THR A 40 19.26 -12.32 0.88
CA THR A 40 20.16 -12.81 -0.17
C THR A 40 21.50 -12.09 -0.17
N ARG A 41 22.59 -12.87 -0.30
CA ARG A 41 23.97 -12.38 -0.41
C ARG A 41 24.49 -12.32 -1.85
N ASP A 42 23.70 -12.83 -2.80
CA ASP A 42 24.03 -12.85 -4.22
C ASP A 42 23.71 -11.47 -4.83
N PRO A 43 24.71 -10.73 -5.35
CA PRO A 43 24.51 -9.41 -5.93
C PRO A 43 23.52 -9.39 -7.10
N GLN A 44 23.58 -10.38 -8.00
CA GLN A 44 22.71 -10.41 -9.18
C GLN A 44 21.25 -10.64 -8.80
N LYS A 45 21.04 -11.52 -7.81
CA LYS A 45 19.72 -11.77 -7.26
C LYS A 45 19.18 -10.57 -6.49
N VAL A 46 20.03 -9.87 -5.73
CA VAL A 46 19.67 -8.61 -5.06
C VAL A 46 19.18 -7.58 -6.07
N ASP A 47 19.91 -7.38 -7.17
CA ASP A 47 19.55 -6.41 -8.20
C ASP A 47 18.22 -6.75 -8.86
N THR A 48 18.05 -8.03 -9.23
CA THR A 48 16.79 -8.53 -9.81
C THR A 48 15.60 -8.31 -8.86
N LEU A 49 15.77 -8.66 -7.58
CA LEU A 49 14.72 -8.47 -6.58
C LEU A 49 14.44 -6.99 -6.31
N TYR A 50 15.47 -6.15 -6.28
CA TYR A 50 15.32 -4.72 -6.06
C TYR A 50 14.55 -4.06 -7.21
N SER A 51 14.88 -4.38 -8.46
CA SER A 51 14.15 -3.90 -9.64
C SER A 51 12.71 -4.45 -9.73
N SER A 52 12.42 -5.54 -9.02
CA SER A 52 11.07 -6.10 -8.95
C SER A 52 10.16 -5.43 -7.91
N LEU A 53 10.72 -4.56 -7.04
CA LEU A 53 9.95 -3.88 -5.99
C LEU A 53 8.88 -2.96 -6.60
N PRO A 54 7.69 -2.88 -5.96
CA PRO A 54 6.64 -2.00 -6.44
C PRO A 54 7.00 -0.55 -6.15
N THR A 55 6.86 0.30 -7.16
CA THR A 55 6.99 1.77 -7.05
C THR A 55 5.65 2.46 -6.83
N ASN A 56 4.55 1.72 -6.97
CA ASN A 56 3.20 2.18 -6.69
C ASN A 56 2.37 1.01 -6.15
N ILE A 57 1.58 1.26 -5.10
CA ILE A 57 0.57 0.33 -4.60
C ILE A 57 -0.72 1.07 -4.28
N LYS A 58 -1.86 0.40 -4.48
CA LYS A 58 -3.18 0.88 -4.05
C LYS A 58 -3.70 0.00 -2.93
N ILE A 59 -4.26 0.61 -1.90
CA ILE A 59 -4.96 -0.06 -0.81
C ILE A 59 -6.44 0.23 -0.99
N ILE A 60 -7.14 -0.75 -1.56
CA ILE A 60 -8.56 -0.67 -1.87
C ILE A 60 -9.32 -1.10 -0.62
N GLY A 61 -10.02 -0.15 0.00
CA GLY A 61 -10.98 -0.39 1.07
C GLY A 61 -12.41 -0.49 0.52
N LYS A 62 -13.38 -0.59 1.43
CA LYS A 62 -14.81 -0.66 1.05
C LYS A 62 -15.35 0.61 0.36
N GLN A 63 -14.83 1.78 0.71
CA GLN A 63 -15.36 3.08 0.27
C GLN A 63 -14.30 4.00 -0.36
N LEU A 64 -13.03 3.71 -0.10
CA LEU A 64 -11.91 4.60 -0.38
C LEU A 64 -10.75 3.75 -0.87
N THR A 65 -10.06 4.29 -1.88
CA THR A 65 -8.83 3.73 -2.39
C THR A 65 -7.69 4.70 -2.09
N HIS A 66 -6.68 4.22 -1.38
CA HIS A 66 -5.47 5.00 -1.11
C HIS A 66 -4.36 4.54 -2.04
N GLU A 67 -3.81 5.45 -2.81
CA GLU A 67 -2.67 5.20 -3.68
C GLU A 67 -1.40 5.69 -3.00
N TYR A 68 -0.34 4.90 -3.12
CA TYR A 68 0.95 5.19 -2.51
C TYR A 68 2.04 5.09 -3.54
N LYS A 69 2.72 6.21 -3.78
CA LYS A 69 3.97 6.23 -4.54
C LYS A 69 5.12 5.86 -3.60
N ILE A 70 5.88 4.85 -3.99
CA ILE A 70 6.95 4.27 -3.17
C ILE A 70 8.30 4.61 -3.78
N ASN A 71 9.12 5.31 -3.01
CA ASN A 71 10.49 5.59 -3.40
C ASN A 71 11.42 4.67 -2.60
N TRP A 72 12.12 3.77 -3.29
CA TRP A 72 13.06 2.83 -2.68
C TRP A 72 14.48 3.38 -2.77
N GLU A 73 15.26 3.22 -1.70
CA GLU A 73 16.67 3.61 -1.65
C GLU A 73 17.52 2.44 -1.20
N ARG A 74 18.65 2.19 -1.88
CA ARG A 74 19.54 1.06 -1.55
C ARG A 74 20.24 1.24 -0.20
N VAL A 75 20.55 2.48 0.14
CA VAL A 75 21.14 2.89 1.41
C VAL A 75 20.32 4.09 1.86
N GLY A 76 19.73 4.03 3.05
CA GLY A 76 19.02 5.18 3.60
C GLY A 76 19.98 6.33 3.84
N SER A 77 19.54 7.53 3.46
CA SER A 77 20.31 8.77 3.63
C SER A 77 19.64 9.77 4.58
N ALA A 78 18.41 9.51 5.02
CA ALA A 78 17.63 10.38 5.91
C ALA A 78 17.51 9.77 7.33
N GLU A 79 16.29 9.62 7.87
CA GLU A 79 16.01 9.06 9.21
C GLU A 79 16.60 7.65 9.43
N PHE A 80 16.99 6.96 8.35
CA PHE A 80 17.54 5.62 8.35
C PHE A 80 18.96 5.54 7.75
N GLU A 81 19.81 6.52 8.04
CA GLU A 81 21.18 6.59 7.52
C GLU A 81 21.93 5.24 7.65
N GLY A 82 22.52 4.76 6.56
CA GLY A 82 23.28 3.50 6.51
C GLY A 82 22.43 2.22 6.49
N SER A 83 21.12 2.31 6.68
CA SER A 83 20.23 1.15 6.58
C SER A 83 20.11 0.69 5.14
N ARG A 84 20.32 -0.61 4.89
CA ARG A 84 20.08 -1.18 3.55
C ARG A 84 18.59 -1.26 3.23
N PHE A 85 18.28 -0.90 1.99
CA PHE A 85 16.96 -0.98 1.36
C PHE A 85 15.85 -0.30 2.16
N VAL A 86 15.85 1.03 2.21
CA VAL A 86 14.79 1.82 2.86
C VAL A 86 13.73 2.26 1.85
N PHE A 87 12.59 2.72 2.33
CA PHE A 87 11.53 3.27 1.47
C PHE A 87 10.81 4.44 2.13
N THR A 88 10.35 5.37 1.31
CA THR A 88 9.39 6.41 1.68
C THR A 88 8.08 6.23 0.91
N MET A 89 7.01 6.83 1.43
CA MET A 89 5.66 6.70 0.85
C MET A 89 5.03 8.08 0.75
N ASP A 90 4.62 8.45 -0.46
CA ASP A 90 3.76 9.61 -0.70
C ASP A 90 2.33 9.11 -0.89
N GLU A 91 1.39 9.67 -0.13
CA GLU A 91 -0.01 9.23 -0.11
C GLU A 91 -0.88 10.14 -0.98
N GLU A 92 -1.62 9.53 -1.90
CA GLU A 92 -2.70 10.16 -2.67
C GLU A 92 -4.02 9.45 -2.38
N GLN A 93 -5.01 10.18 -1.87
CA GLN A 93 -6.32 9.64 -1.56
C GLN A 93 -7.26 9.79 -2.77
N LEU A 94 -7.78 8.67 -3.26
CA LEU A 94 -8.79 8.65 -4.32
C LEU A 94 -10.15 8.28 -3.71
N GLN A 95 -11.13 9.17 -3.84
CA GLN A 95 -12.51 8.88 -3.49
C GLN A 95 -13.17 8.16 -4.67
N ASP A 96 -13.62 6.93 -4.43
CA ASP A 96 -14.41 6.20 -5.42
C ASP A 96 -15.80 6.89 -5.53
N ALA A 97 -16.16 7.34 -6.74
CA ALA A 97 -17.28 8.23 -7.01
C ALA A 97 -18.69 7.63 -6.78
N ASP A 98 -18.81 6.39 -6.31
CA ASP A 98 -20.09 5.65 -6.24
C ASP A 98 -20.80 5.71 -4.87
N SER A 99 -20.49 6.70 -4.02
CA SER A 99 -21.20 6.90 -2.75
C SER A 99 -22.23 8.04 -2.79
N ILE A 100 -23.02 8.15 -3.86
CA ILE A 100 -24.30 8.87 -3.83
C ILE A 100 -25.43 7.84 -3.74
N HIS A 101 -25.68 7.32 -2.55
CA HIS A 101 -27.01 6.83 -2.17
C HIS A 101 -27.57 7.81 -1.14
N ASN A 102 -27.96 8.99 -1.62
CA ASN A 102 -28.83 9.87 -0.85
C ASN A 102 -30.26 9.37 -1.06
N VAL A 103 -30.80 8.64 -0.10
CA VAL A 103 -32.22 8.31 -0.03
C VAL A 103 -32.88 9.42 0.76
N PRO A 104 -33.70 10.31 0.17
CA PRO A 104 -34.75 10.95 0.93
C PRO A 104 -35.96 10.02 0.89
N THR A 105 -36.12 9.26 1.96
CA THR A 105 -37.44 8.86 2.43
C THR A 105 -38.27 10.13 2.60
N VAL A 106 -39.24 10.33 1.73
CA VAL A 106 -40.43 11.11 2.08
C VAL A 106 -41.64 10.28 1.69
N ALA A 107 -42.14 9.59 2.70
CA ALA A 107 -43.53 9.22 2.73
C ALA A 107 -44.39 10.50 2.78
N ASN A 108 -45.55 10.39 2.15
CA ASN A 108 -46.84 10.90 2.61
C ASN A 108 -47.46 12.17 1.96
N MET A 109 -48.68 11.90 1.46
CA MET A 109 -49.90 12.70 1.37
C MET A 109 -50.02 13.78 0.28
N GLY A 110 -50.98 13.52 -0.61
CA GLY A 110 -51.59 14.40 -1.60
C GLY A 110 -52.55 13.60 -2.45
#